data_AF-A0A7Z8PBD2-F1
#
_entry.id   AF-A0A7Z8PBD2-F1
#
_cell.length_a   1.000
_cell.length_b   1.000
_cell.length_c   1.000
_cell.angle_alpha   90.00
_cell.angle_beta   90.00
_cell.angle_gamma   90.00
#
_symmetry.space_group_name_H-M   'P 1'
#
loop_
_entity.id
_entity.type
_entity.pdbx_description
1 polymer ?
#
loop_
_entity_poly.entity_id
_entity_poly.type
_entity_poly.pdbx_seq_one_letter_code
_entity_poly.pdbx_strand_id
1 'polypeptide(L)'
;VNLQSDFLDWADTRVVAPLIPLEDSPPPATHLNPVIALEDRQFVLIVQTMAAVRTSALGPSVGDLSDHQDDITRAVDMVFQGF
;
A
#
# COMPACT_ATOMS: atom_id res chain seq x y z
N VAL A 1 -2.74 -3.21 1.77
CA VAL A 1 -3.03 -2.81 0.38
C VAL A 1 -2.35 -3.77 -0.56
N ASN A 2 -3.08 -4.34 -1.51
CA ASN A 2 -2.49 -5.10 -2.60
C ASN A 2 -1.82 -4.13 -3.58
N LEU A 3 -0.52 -4.28 -3.80
CA LEU A 3 0.29 -3.47 -4.72
C LEU A 3 0.69 -4.25 -5.97
N GLN A 4 0.32 -5.53 -6.04
CA GLN A 4 0.70 -6.42 -7.12
C GLN A 4 -0.17 -6.17 -8.35
N SER A 5 0.47 -6.09 -9.51
CA SER A 5 -0.22 -6.04 -10.81
C SER A 5 -1.14 -7.25 -11.02
N ASP A 6 -2.32 -7.00 -11.58
CA ASP A 6 -3.30 -8.03 -11.97
C ASP A 6 -2.76 -9.00 -13.03
N PHE A 7 -1.69 -8.61 -13.75
CA PHE A 7 -0.97 -9.54 -14.64
C PHE A 7 -0.46 -10.79 -13.91
N LEU A 8 -0.21 -10.67 -12.60
CA LEU A 8 0.24 -11.73 -11.72
C LEU A 8 -0.91 -12.35 -10.91
N ASP A 9 -2.15 -12.26 -11.38
CA ASP A 9 -3.32 -12.79 -10.66
C ASP A 9 -3.31 -14.31 -10.47
N TRP A 10 -2.56 -15.01 -11.31
CA TRP A 10 -2.33 -16.45 -11.20
C TRP A 10 -1.46 -16.85 -10.00
N ALA A 11 -0.78 -15.90 -9.35
CA ALA A 11 0.12 -16.19 -8.24
C ALA A 11 -0.65 -16.38 -6.91
N ASP A 12 -0.24 -17.38 -6.14
CA ASP A 12 -0.80 -17.66 -4.80
C ASP A 12 -0.32 -16.69 -3.71
N THR A 13 0.42 -15.65 -4.10
CA THR A 13 0.90 -14.58 -3.23
C THR A 13 0.55 -13.22 -3.80
N ARG A 14 0.40 -12.24 -2.91
CA ARG A 14 0.25 -10.82 -3.23
C ARG A 14 1.35 -10.01 -2.57
N VAL A 15 2.02 -9.14 -3.33
CA VAL A 15 2.84 -8.07 -2.77
C VAL A 15 1.91 -7.05 -2.14
N VAL A 16 2.05 -6.85 -0.83
CA VAL A 16 1.22 -5.94 -0.04
C VAL A 16 2.07 -4.99 0.78
N ALA A 17 1.51 -3.82 1.11
CA ALA A 17 2.01 -2.95 2.17
C ALA A 17 0.90 -2.61 3.17
N PRO A 18 1.23 -2.38 4.46
CA PRO A 18 0.24 -2.09 5.49
C PRO A 18 -0.25 -0.65 5.43
N LEU A 19 -1.52 -0.44 5.82
CA LEU A 19 -2.06 0.86 6.20
C LEU A 19 -2.02 0.96 7.72
N ILE A 20 -1.45 2.04 8.23
CA ILE A 20 -1.42 2.34 9.66
C ILE A 20 -2.25 3.60 9.88
N PRO A 21 -3.16 3.67 10.88
CA PRO A 21 -3.83 4.91 11.24
C PRO A 21 -2.80 6.05 11.39
N LEU A 22 -3.10 7.23 10.85
CA LEU A 22 -2.16 8.36 10.87
C LEU A 22 -1.73 8.73 12.29
N GLU A 23 -2.65 8.57 13.26
CA GLU A 23 -2.43 8.78 14.69
C GLU A 23 -1.42 7.79 15.32
N ASP A 24 -1.28 6.59 14.75
CA ASP A 24 -0.40 5.52 15.22
C ASP A 24 0.90 5.42 14.39
N SER A 25 1.02 6.20 13.31
CA SER A 25 2.15 6.15 12.39
C SER A 25 3.27 7.10 12.82
N PRO A 26 4.56 6.75 12.61
CA PRO A 26 5.61 7.75 12.58
C PRO A 26 5.32 8.81 11.49
N PRO A 27 5.92 10.01 11.59
CA PRO A 27 5.72 11.06 10.59
C PRO A 27 5.96 10.53 9.16
N PRO A 28 4.98 10.66 8.25
CA PRO A 28 5.13 10.17 6.89
C PRO A 28 6.25 10.92 6.18
N ALA A 29 7.17 10.18 5.56
CA ALA A 29 8.17 10.79 4.70
C ALA A 29 7.49 11.23 3.40
N THR A 30 7.73 12.48 3.01
CA THR A 30 7.24 13.04 1.75
C THR A 30 7.59 12.09 0.62
N HIS A 31 6.63 11.88 -0.28
CA HIS A 31 6.74 10.99 -1.43
C HIS A 31 6.81 9.49 -1.13
N LEU A 32 7.42 9.06 -0.03
CA LEU A 32 7.53 7.64 0.33
C LEU A 32 6.25 7.10 0.98
N ASN A 33 5.57 7.87 1.83
CA ASN A 33 4.45 7.39 2.63
C ASN A 33 3.17 8.18 2.31
N PRO A 34 2.38 7.77 1.28
CA PRO A 34 1.11 8.41 0.97
C PRO A 34 0.15 8.39 2.16
N VAL A 35 -0.54 9.52 2.38
CA VAL A 35 -1.64 9.61 3.33
C VAL A 35 -2.95 9.42 2.57
N ILE A 36 -3.73 8.43 2.97
CA ILE A 36 -4.95 7.96 2.30
C ILE A 36 -6.14 8.24 3.20
N ALA A 37 -7.19 8.85 2.65
CA ALA A 37 -8.45 9.04 3.34
C ALA A 37 -9.39 7.87 3.01
N LEU A 38 -9.87 7.16 4.03
CA LEU A 38 -10.80 6.04 3.90
C LEU A 38 -11.80 6.11 5.06
N GLU A 39 -13.10 6.07 4.76
CA GLU A 39 -14.19 6.06 5.76
C GLU A 39 -14.01 7.13 6.87
N ASP A 40 -13.80 8.38 6.46
CA ASP A 40 -13.58 9.56 7.34
C ASP A 40 -12.33 9.49 8.25
N ARG A 41 -11.44 8.52 8.02
CA ARG A 41 -10.16 8.37 8.73
C ARG A 41 -8.98 8.52 7.80
N GLN A 42 -7.85 8.93 8.36
CA GLN A 42 -6.59 9.03 7.63
C GLN A 42 -5.67 7.87 7.99
N PHE A 43 -5.08 7.26 6.97
CA PHE A 43 -4.13 6.18 7.07
C PHE A 43 -2.85 6.53 6.33
N VAL A 44 -1.73 5.96 6.75
CA VAL A 44 -0.44 6.07 6.07
C VAL A 44 -0.11 4.72 5.47
N LEU A 45 0.20 4.70 4.17
CA LEU A 45 0.71 3.52 3.49
C LEU A 45 2.22 3.41 3.71
N ILE A 46 2.68 2.33 4.35
CA ILE A 46 4.08 2.12 4.71
C ILE A 46 4.75 1.21 3.66
N VAL A 47 4.96 1.76 2.46
CA VAL A 47 5.44 1.00 1.28
C VAL A 47 6.79 0.32 1.49
N GLN A 48 7.70 0.91 2.26
CA GLN A 48 9.03 0.35 2.54
C GLN A 48 8.99 -0.94 3.37
N THR A 49 7.84 -1.29 3.93
CA THR A 49 7.59 -2.56 4.64
C THR A 49 6.82 -3.56 3.77
N MET A 50 6.77 -3.33 2.45
CA MET A 50 6.08 -4.23 1.55
C MET A 50 6.62 -5.65 1.62
N ALA A 51 5.73 -6.63 1.52
CA ALA A 51 6.04 -8.04 1.62
C ALA A 51 5.14 -8.87 0.72
N ALA A 52 5.62 -10.03 0.29
CA ALA A 52 4.78 -11.03 -0.35
C ALA A 52 4.06 -11.85 0.74
N VAL A 53 2.72 -11.87 0.69
CA VAL A 53 1.88 -12.67 1.59
C VAL A 53 1.05 -13.66 0.79
N ARG A 54 0.75 -14.83 1.37
CA ARG A 54 -0.13 -15.80 0.69
C ARG A 54 -1.55 -15.26 0.61
N THR A 55 -2.23 -15.53 -0.51
CA THR A 55 -3.65 -15.19 -0.71
C THR A 55 -4.54 -15.79 0.38
N SER A 56 -4.20 -16.99 0.85
CA SER A 56 -4.88 -17.67 1.97
C SER A 56 -4.77 -16.95 3.32
N ALA A 57 -3.85 -16.00 3.49
CA ALA A 57 -3.72 -15.19 4.70
C ALA A 57 -4.44 -13.83 4.58
N LEU A 58 -4.97 -13.48 3.40
CA LEU A 58 -5.69 -12.23 3.18
C LEU A 58 -7.15 -12.36 3.64
N GLY A 59 -7.62 -11.32 4.32
CA GLY A 59 -9.04 -11.15 4.63
C GLY A 59 -9.85 -10.66 3.42
N PRO A 60 -11.16 -10.40 3.63
CA PRO A 60 -11.98 -9.78 2.59
C PRO A 60 -11.44 -8.38 2.22
N SER A 61 -11.63 -7.99 0.96
CA SER A 61 -11.37 -6.61 0.55
C SER A 61 -12.40 -5.68 1.20
N VAL A 62 -11.94 -4.56 1.72
CA VAL A 62 -12.77 -3.57 2.44
C VAL A 62 -12.82 -2.22 1.71
N GLY A 63 -12.15 -2.09 0.56
CA GLY A 63 -12.12 -0.84 -0.20
C GLY A 63 -11.24 -0.93 -1.43
N ASP A 64 -11.25 0.13 -2.21
CA ASP A 64 -10.44 0.31 -3.42
C ASP A 64 -9.65 1.62 -3.30
N LEU A 65 -8.39 1.59 -3.72
CA LEU A 65 -7.44 2.71 -3.66
C LEU A 65 -6.94 3.09 -5.05
N SER A 66 -7.61 2.68 -6.12
CA SER A 66 -7.26 3.09 -7.49
C SER A 66 -7.18 4.60 -7.68
N ASP A 67 -7.98 5.40 -6.96
CA ASP A 67 -7.89 6.86 -7.00
C ASP A 67 -6.55 7.42 -6.46
N HIS A 68 -5.80 6.61 -5.71
CA HIS A 68 -4.47 6.93 -5.19
C HIS A 68 -3.34 6.27 -5.98
N GLN A 69 -3.63 5.68 -7.15
CA GLN A 69 -2.67 4.89 -7.92
C GLN A 69 -1.37 5.65 -8.21
N ASP A 70 -1.44 6.91 -8.66
CA ASP A 70 -0.26 7.72 -8.98
C ASP A 70 0.66 7.91 -7.77
N ASP A 71 0.10 8.22 -6.61
CA ASP A 71 0.86 8.40 -5.37
C ASP A 71 1.46 7.08 -4.87
N ILE A 72 0.72 5.98 -5.01
CA ILE A 72 1.18 4.64 -4.62
C ILE A 72 2.32 4.18 -5.54
N THR A 73 2.19 4.34 -6.85
CA THR A 73 3.25 4.00 -7.82
C THR A 73 4.51 4.80 -7.54
N ARG A 74 4.39 6.12 -7.37
CA ARG A 74 5.53 6.99 -7.04
C ARG A 74 6.18 6.60 -5.71
N ALA A 75 5.39 6.18 -4.72
CA ALA A 75 5.92 5.69 -3.44
C ALA A 75 6.67 4.37 -3.57
N VAL A 76 6.18 3.43 -4.40
CA VAL A 76 6.89 2.18 -4.72
C VAL A 76 8.18 2.47 -5.49
N ASP A 77 8.14 3.38 -6.47
CA ASP A 77 9.34 3.81 -7.21
C ASP A 77 10.36 4.46 -6.27
N MET A 78 9.93 5.27 -5.30
CA MET A 78 10.82 5.84 -4.29
C MET A 78 11.59 4.76 -3.51
N VAL A 79 10.98 3.60 -3.21
CA VAL A 79 11.66 2.50 -2.51
C VAL A 79 12.79 1.89 -3.34
N PHE A 80 12.60 1.75 -4.64
CA PHE A 80 13.54 1.02 -5.51
C PHE A 80 14.48 1.93 -6.31
N GLN A 81 14.04 3.14 -6.63
CA GLN A 81 14.67 4.06 -7.57
C GLN A 81 15.08 5.39 -6.89
N GLY A 82 14.37 5.80 -5.84
CA GLY A 82 14.71 6.97 -5.02
C GLY A 82 14.30 8.33 -5.61
N PHE A 83 13.38 8.35 -6.58
CA PHE A 83 12.82 9.57 -7.17
C PHE A 83 11.33 9.41 -7.46
#